data_AF-A0A812RFC0-F1
#
_entry.id   AF-A0A812RFC0-F1
#
_cell.length_a   1.000
_cell.length_b   1.000
_cell.length_c   1.000
_cell.angle_alpha   90.00
_cell.angle_beta   90.00
_cell.angle_gamma   90.00
#
_symmetry.space_group_name_H-M   'P 1'
#
loop_
_entity.id
_entity.type
_entity.pdbx_description
1 polymer ?
#
loop_
_entity_poly.entity_id
_entity_poly.type
_entity_poly.pdbx_seq_one_letter_code
_entity_poly.pdbx_strand_id
1 'polypeptide(L)'
;MAPPPAPPAPSSMEDMLCLLEKYDRSVDGTIGEQELVQLVKALDKGSFWDEAKLMSLTKGLGLDAGRLKLTSFARMLFEGPQAALYQVVRQDLQKAMSAPEWDDGSYAPILIRLAWHSSGTYDKVDGTGGSNGATMRHALEMNDPENAYLEHARALLEPVKAKHPWISHADLWILASYVALENTNGPRIAFTGGRVDAPEEKAVAPGRLPGAEHGLAAGMEVDEEGRLKGWENLAHHIRDVFGRMGITDREAVALICGGHIYGRCHPESTGSGYAGAWVEMPTLFSNEYAADMVGDKWIAVTHDTVMPDGGQVPEEVRPAPGKRQYIDLTKYEGEEEDGEAQEAPDAKEYPPGRYKCLTQWVNIHEQPDVSSPVHGRCLQKEELSFLAVKVFGTELRGLAERGGWISLASGAGKPLFEKISELDPKPLQGRYRVRVASAPVFEAPSSSAQEVGHLKASEEVSLDEVRIECDGTDVSVMGRLAGTAGGFSGWVTVYASGPVGLVCEQIVEGYNEKPRKPLKGQTGHQMMLVSDMVLLWDPGFREHLEAYAENEDLLKREFGEAFKKLTELGCPWSKAAPGPATGCAAVTAGRCPFVQ
;
A
#
# COMPACT_ATOMS: atom_id res chain seq x y z
N MET A 1 -37.07 -19.62 22.87
CA MET A 1 -36.22 -19.49 24.09
C MET A 1 -35.33 -18.28 23.88
N ALA A 2 -35.33 -17.33 24.81
CA ALA A 2 -34.45 -16.16 24.71
C ALA A 2 -32.97 -16.60 24.82
N PRO A 3 -32.04 -15.94 24.10
CA PRO A 3 -30.61 -16.22 24.27
C PRO A 3 -30.17 -15.86 25.69
N PRO A 4 -29.22 -16.62 26.28
CA PRO A 4 -28.72 -16.35 27.62
C PRO A 4 -28.01 -14.98 27.67
N PRO A 5 -27.99 -14.31 28.84
CA PRO A 5 -27.27 -13.05 28.99
C PRO A 5 -25.77 -13.26 28.78
N ALA A 6 -25.09 -12.24 28.23
CA ALA A 6 -23.65 -12.26 28.00
C ALA A 6 -22.88 -12.52 29.31
N PRO A 7 -21.84 -13.37 29.32
CA PRO A 7 -21.01 -13.57 30.50
C PRO A 7 -20.04 -12.39 30.71
N PRO A 8 -19.66 -12.09 31.97
CA PRO A 8 -18.59 -11.15 32.25
C PRO A 8 -17.24 -11.76 31.87
N ALA A 9 -16.28 -10.91 31.49
CA ALA A 9 -14.87 -11.27 31.39
C ALA A 9 -14.39 -11.90 32.73
N PRO A 10 -13.34 -12.75 32.72
CA PRO A 10 -12.74 -13.26 33.94
C PRO A 10 -12.43 -12.11 34.92
N SER A 11 -12.82 -12.29 36.18
CA SER A 11 -12.87 -11.25 37.20
C SER A 11 -11.50 -10.70 37.61
N SER A 12 -10.42 -11.44 37.37
CA SER A 12 -9.05 -10.99 37.65
C SER A 12 -8.00 -11.81 36.89
N MET A 13 -6.79 -11.24 36.82
CA MET A 13 -5.54 -11.90 36.41
C MET A 13 -5.29 -13.23 37.15
N GLU A 14 -5.70 -13.31 38.42
CA GLU A 14 -5.47 -14.48 39.27
C GLU A 14 -6.29 -15.68 38.84
N ASP A 15 -7.54 -15.50 38.39
CA ASP A 15 -8.36 -16.59 37.86
C ASP A 15 -7.74 -17.20 36.58
N MET A 16 -7.13 -16.35 35.75
CA MET A 16 -6.41 -16.76 34.54
C MET A 16 -5.12 -17.51 34.87
N LEU A 17 -4.30 -16.99 35.79
CA LEU A 17 -3.06 -17.63 36.23
C LEU A 17 -3.33 -18.99 36.89
N CYS A 18 -4.41 -19.11 37.66
CA CYS A 18 -4.80 -20.35 38.32
C CYS A 18 -5.32 -21.41 37.32
N LEU A 19 -6.02 -20.99 36.27
CA LEU A 19 -6.37 -21.88 35.14
C LEU A 19 -5.14 -22.27 34.33
N LEU A 20 -4.22 -21.33 34.08
CA LEU A 20 -2.95 -21.62 33.43
C LEU A 20 -2.14 -22.65 34.21
N GLU A 21 -1.94 -22.49 35.52
CA GLU A 21 -1.28 -23.51 36.37
C GLU A 21 -1.99 -24.87 36.35
N LYS A 22 -3.32 -24.89 36.19
CA LYS A 22 -4.11 -26.12 36.14
C LYS A 22 -3.95 -26.89 34.81
N TYR A 23 -3.79 -26.18 33.70
CA TYR A 23 -3.74 -26.75 32.35
C TYR A 23 -2.32 -26.75 31.75
N ASP A 24 -1.37 -26.00 32.31
CA ASP A 24 0.04 -26.03 31.97
C ASP A 24 0.69 -27.31 32.52
N ARG A 25 0.96 -28.24 31.61
CA ARG A 25 1.71 -29.47 31.89
C ARG A 25 3.14 -29.38 31.37
N SER A 26 3.58 -28.21 30.93
CA SER A 26 4.87 -28.00 30.29
C SER A 26 5.92 -27.57 31.30
N VAL A 27 7.16 -27.99 31.07
CA VAL A 27 8.31 -27.56 31.88
C VAL A 27 9.03 -26.38 31.20
N ASP A 28 8.65 -26.04 29.97
CA ASP A 28 9.33 -25.11 29.07
C ASP A 28 8.53 -23.81 28.81
N GLY A 29 7.39 -23.61 29.47
CA GLY A 29 6.56 -22.41 29.33
C GLY A 29 5.75 -22.38 28.03
N THR A 30 5.36 -23.55 27.52
CA THR A 30 4.57 -23.68 26.28
C THR A 30 3.33 -24.55 26.46
N ILE A 31 2.18 -24.13 25.92
CA ILE A 31 0.92 -24.90 25.97
C ILE A 31 0.68 -25.64 24.65
N GLY A 32 0.25 -26.89 24.71
CA GLY A 32 -0.13 -27.66 23.52
C GLY A 32 -1.50 -27.23 22.98
N GLU A 33 -1.78 -27.53 21.72
CA GLU A 33 -3.02 -27.12 21.04
C GLU A 33 -4.29 -27.64 21.75
N GLN A 34 -4.28 -28.89 22.24
CA GLN A 34 -5.42 -29.47 22.94
C GLN A 34 -5.65 -28.82 24.31
N GLU A 35 -4.59 -28.56 25.08
CA GLU A 35 -4.67 -27.86 26.36
C GLU A 35 -5.15 -26.41 26.18
N LEU A 36 -4.66 -25.73 25.14
CA LEU A 36 -5.09 -24.38 24.77
C LEU A 36 -6.60 -24.34 24.43
N VAL A 37 -7.07 -25.29 23.62
CA VAL A 37 -8.50 -25.44 23.31
C VAL A 37 -9.34 -25.65 24.57
N GLN A 38 -8.89 -26.52 25.49
CA GLN A 38 -9.60 -26.75 26.75
C GLN A 38 -9.60 -25.52 27.66
N LEU A 39 -8.47 -24.81 27.74
CA LEU A 39 -8.32 -23.60 28.54
C LEU A 39 -9.21 -22.47 28.02
N VAL A 40 -9.23 -22.22 26.71
CA VAL A 40 -10.09 -21.20 26.10
C VAL A 40 -11.57 -21.55 26.28
N LYS A 41 -11.95 -22.82 26.11
CA LYS A 41 -13.32 -23.29 26.41
C LYS A 41 -13.69 -23.13 27.88
N ALA A 42 -12.75 -23.33 28.80
CA ALA A 42 -12.96 -23.15 30.24
C ALA A 42 -13.09 -21.67 30.62
N LEU A 43 -12.39 -20.77 29.92
CA LEU A 43 -12.46 -19.32 30.10
C LEU A 43 -13.78 -18.70 29.58
N ASP A 44 -14.43 -19.32 28.59
CA ASP A 44 -15.55 -18.70 27.86
C ASP A 44 -16.90 -18.70 28.62
N LYS A 45 -17.22 -19.74 29.42
CA LYS A 45 -18.54 -19.92 30.11
C LYS A 45 -19.80 -19.52 29.28
N GLY A 46 -19.69 -19.53 27.95
CA GLY A 46 -20.60 -18.97 26.96
C GLY A 46 -20.14 -19.46 25.58
N SER A 47 -20.97 -19.37 24.55
CA SER A 47 -20.76 -20.04 23.26
C SER A 47 -19.98 -19.20 22.24
N PHE A 48 -19.06 -18.34 22.65
CA PHE A 48 -18.34 -17.45 21.72
C PHE A 48 -17.28 -18.22 20.92
N TRP A 49 -16.53 -19.10 21.57
CA TRP A 49 -15.48 -19.93 20.99
C TRP A 49 -16.04 -21.23 20.43
N ASP A 50 -16.18 -21.28 19.11
CA ASP A 50 -16.42 -22.51 18.36
C ASP A 50 -15.10 -23.13 17.86
N GLU A 51 -15.20 -24.34 17.31
CA GLU A 51 -14.05 -25.08 16.80
C GLU A 51 -13.33 -24.34 15.66
N ALA A 52 -14.05 -23.63 14.81
CA ALA A 52 -13.48 -22.86 13.70
C ALA A 52 -12.64 -21.66 14.19
N LYS A 53 -13.11 -20.92 15.20
CA LYS A 53 -12.36 -19.81 15.82
C LYS A 53 -11.12 -20.31 16.54
N LEU A 54 -11.24 -21.42 17.27
CA LEU A 54 -10.11 -22.01 17.99
C LEU A 54 -9.01 -22.48 17.03
N MET A 55 -9.37 -23.18 15.96
CA MET A 55 -8.43 -23.63 14.92
C MET A 55 -7.75 -22.46 14.21
N SER A 56 -8.49 -21.40 13.93
CA SER A 56 -7.94 -20.18 13.35
C SER A 56 -6.93 -19.51 14.29
N LEU A 57 -7.25 -19.45 15.58
CA LEU A 57 -6.39 -18.86 16.61
C LEU A 57 -5.10 -19.66 16.76
N THR A 58 -5.19 -20.99 16.89
CA THR A 58 -4.03 -21.88 17.09
C THR A 58 -3.09 -21.79 15.89
N LYS A 59 -3.62 -21.83 14.66
CA LYS A 59 -2.83 -21.70 13.43
C LYS A 59 -2.21 -20.33 13.24
N GLY A 60 -2.89 -19.28 13.72
CA GLY A 60 -2.46 -17.89 13.59
C GLY A 60 -1.32 -17.48 14.51
N LEU A 61 -1.24 -18.09 15.70
CA LEU A 61 -0.25 -17.73 16.70
C LEU A 61 1.14 -18.35 16.45
N GLY A 62 1.32 -19.10 15.35
CA GLY A 62 2.61 -19.69 14.98
C GLY A 62 3.03 -20.79 15.94
N LEU A 63 2.38 -21.96 15.87
CA LEU A 63 2.77 -23.14 16.63
C LEU A 63 4.13 -23.64 16.14
N ASP A 64 5.12 -23.70 17.02
CA ASP A 64 6.39 -24.36 16.74
C ASP A 64 6.33 -25.77 17.35
N ALA A 65 6.45 -26.80 16.51
CA ALA A 65 6.24 -28.21 16.89
C ALA A 65 4.90 -28.50 17.62
N GLY A 66 3.83 -27.74 17.33
CA GLY A 66 2.50 -27.94 17.92
C GLY A 66 2.33 -27.35 19.33
N ARG A 67 3.24 -26.48 19.77
CA ARG A 67 3.22 -25.84 21.10
C ARG A 67 3.30 -24.32 20.98
N LEU A 68 2.65 -23.61 21.91
CA LEU A 68 2.53 -22.15 21.93
C LEU A 68 3.18 -21.57 23.19
N LYS A 69 3.98 -20.51 23.09
CA LYS A 69 4.50 -19.81 24.27
C LYS A 69 3.38 -19.18 25.10
N LEU A 70 3.38 -19.45 26.40
CA LEU A 70 2.39 -18.93 27.35
C LEU A 70 2.35 -17.40 27.41
N THR A 71 3.47 -16.73 27.19
CA THR A 71 3.53 -15.26 27.13
C THR A 71 2.78 -14.69 25.91
N SER A 72 2.86 -15.35 24.76
CA SER A 72 2.09 -14.99 23.56
C SER A 72 0.58 -15.16 23.80
N PHE A 73 0.20 -16.23 24.49
CA PHE A 73 -1.19 -16.50 24.87
C PHE A 73 -1.72 -15.54 25.94
N ALA A 74 -0.93 -15.20 26.95
CA ALA A 74 -1.33 -14.24 27.97
C ALA A 74 -1.60 -12.87 27.34
N ARG A 75 -0.69 -12.37 26.51
CA ARG A 75 -0.86 -11.10 25.77
C ARG A 75 -2.15 -11.07 24.95
N MET A 76 -2.45 -12.18 24.29
CA MET A 76 -3.67 -12.38 23.51
C MET A 76 -4.95 -12.27 24.36
N LEU A 77 -4.95 -12.81 25.58
CA LEU A 77 -6.09 -12.71 26.50
C LEU A 77 -6.26 -11.29 27.06
N PHE A 78 -5.17 -10.57 27.31
CA PHE A 78 -5.23 -9.16 27.77
C PHE A 78 -5.82 -8.22 26.73
N GLU A 79 -5.52 -8.42 25.45
CA GLU A 79 -6.04 -7.60 24.35
C GLU A 79 -7.50 -7.96 23.99
N GLY A 80 -7.98 -9.10 24.49
CA GLY A 80 -9.33 -9.62 24.28
C GLY A 80 -9.40 -10.69 23.18
N PRO A 81 -10.20 -11.76 23.38
CA PRO A 81 -10.25 -12.94 22.51
C PRO A 81 -10.61 -12.62 21.04
N GLN A 82 -11.50 -11.66 20.82
CA GLN A 82 -11.91 -11.23 19.50
C GLN A 82 -10.84 -10.38 18.80
N ALA A 83 -10.14 -9.50 19.53
CA ALA A 83 -9.07 -8.68 18.99
C ALA A 83 -7.91 -9.56 18.50
N ALA A 84 -7.55 -10.58 19.29
CA ALA A 84 -6.55 -11.57 18.91
C ALA A 84 -6.87 -12.33 17.62
N LEU A 85 -8.12 -12.77 17.44
CA LEU A 85 -8.57 -13.42 16.22
C LEU A 85 -8.41 -12.51 15.00
N TYR A 86 -8.81 -11.24 15.12
CA TYR A 86 -8.60 -10.27 14.05
C TYR A 86 -7.12 -10.00 13.78
N GLN A 87 -6.26 -9.94 14.80
CA GLN A 87 -4.82 -9.75 14.59
C GLN A 87 -4.19 -10.86 13.76
N VAL A 88 -4.60 -12.10 13.97
CA VAL A 88 -4.18 -13.23 13.12
C VAL A 88 -4.58 -12.99 11.66
N VAL A 89 -5.84 -12.63 11.40
CA VAL A 89 -6.32 -12.36 10.04
C VAL A 89 -5.55 -11.20 9.41
N ARG A 90 -5.26 -10.15 10.18
CA ARG A 90 -4.48 -8.99 9.72
C ARG A 90 -3.07 -9.36 9.25
N GLN A 91 -2.40 -10.28 9.94
CA GLN A 91 -1.08 -10.78 9.51
C GLN A 91 -1.16 -11.55 8.19
N ASP A 92 -2.19 -12.36 7.99
CA ASP A 92 -2.40 -13.08 6.74
C ASP A 92 -2.76 -12.14 5.58
N LEU A 93 -3.57 -11.10 5.85
CA LEU A 93 -3.88 -10.04 4.89
C LEU A 93 -2.62 -9.25 4.49
N GLN A 94 -1.76 -8.90 5.45
CA GLN A 94 -0.51 -8.18 5.18
C GLN A 94 0.43 -8.99 4.27
N LYS A 95 0.48 -10.30 4.44
CA LYS A 95 1.24 -11.19 3.54
C LYS A 95 0.61 -11.29 2.15
N ALA A 96 -0.72 -11.33 2.08
CA ALA A 96 -1.44 -11.45 0.82
C ALA A 96 -1.32 -10.20 -0.08
N MET A 97 -1.16 -9.01 0.52
CA MET A 97 -1.17 -7.76 -0.27
C MET A 97 0.16 -7.41 -0.94
N SER A 98 1.29 -7.94 -0.49
CA SER A 98 2.59 -7.72 -1.13
C SER A 98 2.72 -8.58 -2.38
N ALA A 99 2.76 -7.95 -3.55
CA ALA A 99 2.76 -8.65 -4.84
C ALA A 99 3.56 -7.87 -5.88
N PRO A 100 4.89 -8.04 -5.94
CA PRO A 100 5.77 -7.29 -6.85
C PRO A 100 5.43 -7.40 -8.35
N GLU A 101 4.66 -8.42 -8.72
CA GLU A 101 4.26 -8.70 -10.11
C GLU A 101 2.85 -8.16 -10.45
N TRP A 102 2.15 -7.57 -9.48
CA TRP A 102 0.80 -7.04 -9.64
C TRP A 102 0.81 -5.51 -9.68
N ASP A 103 0.30 -4.92 -10.75
CA ASP A 103 0.19 -3.46 -10.96
C ASP A 103 1.43 -2.69 -10.43
N ASP A 104 1.22 -1.94 -9.34
CA ASP A 104 2.18 -1.07 -8.66
C ASP A 104 2.99 -1.80 -7.56
N GLY A 105 3.06 -3.12 -7.63
CA GLY A 105 3.74 -3.99 -6.67
C GLY A 105 2.91 -4.37 -5.43
N SER A 106 1.62 -4.02 -5.40
CA SER A 106 0.76 -4.21 -4.23
C SER A 106 -0.72 -4.35 -4.57
N TYR A 107 -1.43 -5.24 -3.87
CA TYR A 107 -2.89 -5.33 -3.90
C TYR A 107 -3.58 -4.36 -2.93
N ALA A 108 -2.84 -3.57 -2.14
CA ALA A 108 -3.44 -2.63 -1.20
C ALA A 108 -4.48 -1.69 -1.86
N PRO A 109 -4.21 -1.07 -3.03
CA PRO A 109 -5.17 -0.19 -3.68
C PRO A 109 -6.51 -0.87 -4.04
N ILE A 110 -6.46 -2.08 -4.61
CA ILE A 110 -7.69 -2.77 -5.03
C ILE A 110 -8.52 -3.25 -3.83
N LEU A 111 -7.89 -3.52 -2.68
CA LEU A 111 -8.58 -3.85 -1.44
C LEU A 111 -9.29 -2.62 -0.83
N ILE A 112 -8.68 -1.44 -0.95
CA ILE A 112 -9.31 -0.16 -0.56
C ILE A 112 -10.52 0.11 -1.47
N ARG A 113 -10.36 -0.07 -2.79
CA ARG A 113 -11.45 0.04 -3.75
C ARG A 113 -12.59 -0.96 -3.45
N LEU A 114 -12.28 -2.22 -3.16
CA LEU A 114 -13.29 -3.22 -2.82
C LEU A 114 -14.14 -2.78 -1.62
N ALA A 115 -13.52 -2.25 -0.56
CA ALA A 115 -14.25 -1.76 0.61
C ALA A 115 -15.07 -0.49 0.31
N TRP A 116 -14.54 0.43 -0.50
CA TRP A 116 -15.29 1.60 -0.99
C TRP A 116 -16.55 1.15 -1.74
N HIS A 117 -16.40 0.31 -2.77
CA HIS A 117 -17.52 -0.15 -3.61
C HIS A 117 -18.54 -1.00 -2.82
N SER A 118 -18.07 -1.86 -1.91
CA SER A 118 -18.95 -2.62 -1.00
C SER A 118 -19.79 -1.69 -0.12
N SER A 119 -19.26 -0.53 0.26
CA SER A 119 -19.94 0.43 1.14
C SER A 119 -20.77 1.46 0.36
N GLY A 120 -20.34 1.80 -0.87
CA GLY A 120 -20.87 2.90 -1.68
C GLY A 120 -22.29 2.69 -2.19
N THR A 121 -22.86 1.49 -2.07
CA THR A 121 -24.25 1.19 -2.46
C THR A 121 -25.27 1.58 -1.40
N TYR A 122 -24.83 2.03 -0.22
CA TYR A 122 -25.71 2.37 0.89
C TYR A 122 -26.71 3.48 0.53
N ASP A 123 -27.94 3.32 1.01
CA ASP A 123 -28.98 4.34 0.95
C ASP A 123 -29.55 4.57 2.35
N LYS A 124 -29.46 5.81 2.84
CA LYS A 124 -29.94 6.18 4.18
C LYS A 124 -31.46 6.22 4.30
N VAL A 125 -32.18 6.32 3.18
CA VAL A 125 -33.65 6.43 3.16
C VAL A 125 -34.30 5.08 3.45
N ASP A 126 -33.85 4.03 2.78
CA ASP A 126 -34.42 2.68 2.92
C ASP A 126 -33.51 1.71 3.71
N GLY A 127 -32.27 2.10 3.99
CA GLY A 127 -31.29 1.32 4.75
C GLY A 127 -30.71 0.12 3.99
N THR A 128 -30.86 0.07 2.66
CA THR A 128 -30.34 -0.99 1.79
C THR A 128 -28.91 -0.71 1.32
N GLY A 129 -28.22 -1.75 0.85
CA GLY A 129 -26.81 -1.66 0.43
C GLY A 129 -25.85 -1.48 1.61
N GLY A 130 -24.63 -1.07 1.29
CA GLY A 130 -23.56 -0.86 2.27
C GLY A 130 -22.78 -2.13 2.61
N SER A 131 -21.78 -1.97 3.47
CA SER A 131 -20.75 -3.01 3.71
C SER A 131 -21.25 -4.22 4.50
N ASN A 132 -22.42 -4.13 5.14
CA ASN A 132 -22.99 -5.20 5.96
C ASN A 132 -23.79 -6.20 5.11
N GLY A 133 -23.08 -7.11 4.45
CA GLY A 133 -23.71 -8.15 3.64
C GLY A 133 -22.77 -8.85 2.67
N ALA A 134 -21.73 -8.15 2.21
CA ALA A 134 -20.87 -8.59 1.10
C ALA A 134 -21.70 -9.13 -0.07
N THR A 135 -22.76 -8.41 -0.43
CA THR A 135 -23.72 -8.78 -1.48
C THR A 135 -23.13 -8.73 -2.88
N MET A 136 -22.00 -8.02 -3.06
CA MET A 136 -21.20 -8.00 -4.28
C MET A 136 -20.54 -9.36 -4.63
N ARG A 137 -20.76 -10.40 -3.81
CA ARG A 137 -20.46 -11.80 -4.17
C ARG A 137 -21.57 -12.45 -5.01
N HIS A 138 -22.71 -11.80 -5.13
CA HIS A 138 -23.87 -12.27 -5.88
C HIS A 138 -23.96 -11.56 -7.23
N ALA A 139 -24.52 -12.24 -8.22
CA ALA A 139 -24.45 -11.84 -9.62
C ALA A 139 -24.98 -10.42 -9.92
N LEU A 140 -26.00 -9.95 -9.19
CA LEU A 140 -26.61 -8.64 -9.44
C LEU A 140 -25.64 -7.48 -9.20
N GLU A 141 -24.96 -7.47 -8.04
CA GLU A 141 -23.96 -6.44 -7.71
C GLU A 141 -22.59 -6.78 -8.30
N MET A 142 -22.23 -8.07 -8.40
CA MET A 142 -20.95 -8.50 -8.97
C MET A 142 -20.76 -8.00 -10.40
N ASN A 143 -21.85 -8.00 -11.18
CA ASN A 143 -21.85 -7.59 -12.59
C ASN A 143 -22.27 -6.12 -12.80
N ASP A 144 -22.36 -5.30 -11.74
CA ASP A 144 -22.42 -3.85 -11.91
C ASP A 144 -21.15 -3.42 -12.67
N PRO A 145 -21.27 -2.69 -13.81
CA PRO A 145 -20.11 -2.22 -14.56
C PRO A 145 -19.09 -1.45 -13.73
N GLU A 146 -19.54 -0.71 -12.71
CA GLU A 146 -18.64 0.03 -11.81
C GLU A 146 -17.83 -0.89 -10.90
N ASN A 147 -18.22 -2.16 -10.74
CA ASN A 147 -17.50 -3.18 -9.98
C ASN A 147 -16.56 -4.04 -10.85
N ALA A 148 -16.39 -3.71 -12.13
CA ALA A 148 -15.41 -4.35 -13.00
C ALA A 148 -14.02 -4.39 -12.34
N TYR A 149 -13.25 -5.46 -12.58
CA TYR A 149 -11.93 -5.71 -12.01
C TYR A 149 -11.89 -6.13 -10.52
N LEU A 150 -12.97 -5.93 -9.74
CA LEU A 150 -13.00 -6.31 -8.31
C LEU A 150 -13.03 -7.83 -8.06
N GLU A 151 -13.23 -8.64 -9.10
CA GLU A 151 -13.04 -10.09 -9.02
C GLU A 151 -11.64 -10.47 -8.56
N HIS A 152 -10.61 -9.69 -8.92
CA HIS A 152 -9.24 -9.92 -8.48
C HIS A 152 -9.10 -9.74 -6.96
N ALA A 153 -9.69 -8.68 -6.41
CA ALA A 153 -9.70 -8.43 -4.96
C ALA A 153 -10.49 -9.51 -4.20
N ARG A 154 -11.66 -9.91 -4.71
CA ARG A 154 -12.45 -11.01 -4.10
C ARG A 154 -11.67 -12.32 -4.11
N ALA A 155 -11.11 -12.70 -5.26
CA ALA A 155 -10.32 -13.93 -5.41
C ALA A 155 -9.08 -13.94 -4.51
N LEU A 156 -8.41 -12.79 -4.33
CA LEU A 156 -7.27 -12.65 -3.42
C LEU A 156 -7.65 -12.98 -1.96
N LEU A 157 -8.87 -12.64 -1.55
CA LEU A 157 -9.33 -12.82 -0.17
C LEU A 157 -9.91 -14.22 0.10
N GLU A 158 -10.25 -15.01 -0.93
CA GLU A 158 -10.80 -16.36 -0.75
C GLU A 158 -9.87 -17.32 0.02
N PRO A 159 -8.53 -17.38 -0.25
CA PRO A 159 -7.62 -18.19 0.56
C PRO A 159 -7.58 -17.77 2.04
N VAL A 160 -7.67 -16.46 2.32
CA VAL A 160 -7.71 -15.92 3.68
C VAL A 160 -9.04 -16.32 4.35
N LYS A 161 -10.17 -16.18 3.65
CA LYS A 161 -11.49 -16.63 4.11
C LYS A 161 -11.51 -18.13 4.42
N ALA A 162 -10.91 -18.96 3.58
CA ALA A 162 -10.82 -20.40 3.78
C ALA A 162 -9.99 -20.76 5.02
N LYS A 163 -8.93 -19.99 5.31
CA LYS A 163 -8.11 -20.15 6.53
C LYS A 163 -8.86 -19.70 7.79
N HIS A 164 -9.78 -18.74 7.65
CA HIS A 164 -10.57 -18.17 8.76
C HIS A 164 -12.08 -18.33 8.50
N PRO A 165 -12.65 -19.53 8.59
CA PRO A 165 -14.05 -19.76 8.23
C PRO A 165 -15.05 -18.99 9.11
N TRP A 166 -14.63 -18.55 10.32
CA TRP A 166 -15.46 -17.81 11.27
C TRP A 166 -15.70 -16.34 10.91
N ILE A 167 -14.81 -15.68 10.15
CA ILE A 167 -15.00 -14.27 9.74
C ILE A 167 -15.97 -14.24 8.55
N SER A 168 -16.93 -13.32 8.54
CA SER A 168 -17.78 -13.11 7.36
C SER A 168 -16.96 -12.52 6.20
N HIS A 169 -17.42 -12.67 4.96
CA HIS A 169 -16.80 -11.94 3.85
C HIS A 169 -16.95 -10.43 4.06
N ALA A 170 -18.09 -10.00 4.59
CA ALA A 170 -18.37 -8.60 4.90
C ALA A 170 -17.32 -7.99 5.85
N ASP A 171 -16.98 -8.65 6.96
CA ASP A 171 -15.92 -8.16 7.85
C ASP A 171 -14.54 -8.31 7.22
N LEU A 172 -14.27 -9.40 6.49
CA LEU A 172 -12.98 -9.65 5.87
C LEU A 172 -12.62 -8.55 4.85
N TRP A 173 -13.55 -8.13 4.00
CA TRP A 173 -13.31 -7.11 2.98
C TRP A 173 -12.99 -5.75 3.60
N ILE A 174 -13.74 -5.34 4.62
CA ILE A 174 -13.47 -4.07 5.31
C ILE A 174 -12.17 -4.13 6.10
N LEU A 175 -11.91 -5.24 6.82
CA LEU A 175 -10.65 -5.43 7.52
C LEU A 175 -9.45 -5.39 6.57
N ALA A 176 -9.56 -6.02 5.40
CA ALA A 176 -8.53 -6.00 4.37
C ALA A 176 -8.17 -4.57 3.94
N SER A 177 -9.18 -3.70 3.74
CA SER A 177 -8.94 -2.30 3.40
C SER A 177 -8.24 -1.53 4.53
N TYR A 178 -8.59 -1.78 5.79
CA TYR A 178 -7.93 -1.09 6.91
C TYR A 178 -6.48 -1.52 7.04
N VAL A 179 -6.18 -2.82 6.89
CA VAL A 179 -4.79 -3.30 6.86
C VAL A 179 -4.04 -2.70 5.67
N ALA A 180 -4.70 -2.57 4.51
CA ALA A 180 -4.12 -1.94 3.33
C ALA A 180 -3.77 -0.46 3.58
N LEU A 181 -4.67 0.31 4.17
CA LEU A 181 -4.42 1.71 4.55
C LEU A 181 -3.23 1.83 5.51
N GLU A 182 -3.16 0.96 6.53
CA GLU A 182 -2.07 0.96 7.50
C GLU A 182 -0.71 0.57 6.87
N ASN A 183 -0.72 -0.41 5.97
CA ASN A 183 0.48 -0.89 5.27
C ASN A 183 1.04 0.12 4.26
N THR A 184 0.23 1.11 3.88
CA THR A 184 0.56 2.16 2.90
C THR A 184 0.79 3.51 3.56
N ASN A 185 1.04 3.55 4.89
CA ASN A 185 1.24 4.77 5.68
C ASN A 185 0.03 5.74 5.70
N GLY A 186 -1.16 5.23 5.36
CA GLY A 186 -2.43 5.90 5.49
C GLY A 186 -2.96 5.92 6.93
N PRO A 187 -4.21 6.36 7.13
CA PRO A 187 -4.79 6.46 8.46
C PRO A 187 -4.95 5.09 9.13
N ARG A 188 -4.68 5.03 10.43
CA ARG A 188 -5.01 3.89 11.29
C ARG A 188 -6.45 4.00 11.75
N ILE A 189 -7.32 3.16 11.19
CA ILE A 189 -8.75 3.17 11.52
C ILE A 189 -9.06 2.03 12.49
N ALA A 190 -9.69 2.37 13.63
CA ALA A 190 -10.14 1.36 14.58
C ALA A 190 -11.23 0.47 13.94
N PHE A 191 -10.93 -0.82 13.81
CA PHE A 191 -11.85 -1.80 13.25
C PHE A 191 -12.93 -2.21 14.26
N THR A 192 -14.18 -2.27 13.80
CA THR A 192 -15.29 -2.85 14.54
C THR A 192 -15.94 -3.91 13.66
N GLY A 193 -15.89 -5.16 14.13
CA GLY A 193 -16.46 -6.31 13.43
C GLY A 193 -17.85 -6.66 13.94
N GLY A 194 -18.47 -7.63 13.28
CA GLY A 194 -19.84 -8.08 13.52
C GLY A 194 -20.73 -8.00 12.27
N ARG A 195 -20.16 -7.75 11.08
CA ARG A 195 -20.92 -7.76 9.83
C ARG A 195 -21.28 -9.19 9.50
N VAL A 196 -22.44 -9.38 8.88
CA VAL A 196 -22.91 -10.71 8.49
C VAL A 196 -22.98 -10.81 6.97
N ASP A 197 -22.74 -12.00 6.44
CA ASP A 197 -22.95 -12.27 5.03
C ASP A 197 -24.46 -12.33 4.75
N ALA A 198 -24.91 -11.61 3.73
CA ALA A 198 -26.30 -11.54 3.31
C ALA A 198 -26.57 -12.42 2.09
N PRO A 199 -27.81 -12.89 1.90
CA PRO A 199 -28.20 -13.67 0.73
C PRO A 199 -28.41 -12.77 -0.51
N GLU A 200 -28.60 -13.37 -1.68
CA GLU A 200 -28.65 -12.67 -2.97
C GLU A 200 -29.80 -11.67 -3.10
N GLU A 201 -30.91 -11.87 -2.39
CA GLU A 201 -32.09 -10.99 -2.43
C GLU A 201 -31.83 -9.64 -1.75
N LYS A 202 -30.72 -9.50 -1.03
CA LYS A 202 -30.26 -8.23 -0.47
C LYS A 202 -29.33 -7.46 -1.40
N ALA A 203 -28.91 -8.04 -2.51
CA ALA A 203 -28.11 -7.36 -3.50
C ALA A 203 -28.90 -6.20 -4.14
N VAL A 204 -28.22 -5.09 -4.35
CA VAL A 204 -28.76 -3.86 -4.90
C VAL A 204 -28.51 -3.80 -6.40
N ALA A 205 -29.49 -3.31 -7.15
CA ALA A 205 -29.35 -3.12 -8.59
C ALA A 205 -28.26 -2.05 -8.91
N PRO A 206 -27.57 -2.18 -10.06
CA PRO A 206 -26.59 -1.20 -10.50
C PRO A 206 -27.10 0.24 -10.57
N GLY A 207 -26.18 1.20 -10.47
CA GLY A 207 -26.46 2.64 -10.61
C GLY A 207 -26.42 3.44 -9.31
N ARG A 208 -26.01 2.83 -8.20
CA ARG A 208 -25.76 3.56 -6.94
C ARG A 208 -24.33 4.07 -6.79
N LEU A 209 -23.38 3.54 -7.55
CA LEU A 209 -21.98 3.97 -7.56
C LEU A 209 -21.78 5.20 -8.48
N PRO A 210 -20.77 6.04 -8.24
CA PRO A 210 -20.54 7.23 -9.05
C PRO A 210 -20.00 6.87 -10.45
N GLY A 211 -20.60 7.40 -11.52
CA GLY A 211 -20.06 7.32 -12.87
C GLY A 211 -19.19 8.54 -13.19
N ALA A 212 -17.97 8.30 -13.66
CA ALA A 212 -16.95 9.33 -13.89
C ALA A 212 -17.29 10.40 -14.96
N GLU A 213 -18.25 10.10 -15.83
CA GLU A 213 -18.68 10.99 -16.94
C GLU A 213 -20.20 11.25 -16.94
N HIS A 214 -20.87 11.03 -15.79
CA HIS A 214 -22.33 11.18 -15.68
C HIS A 214 -22.80 12.60 -16.01
N GLY A 215 -23.82 12.73 -16.86
CA GLY A 215 -24.45 14.02 -17.16
C GLY A 215 -23.66 14.99 -18.05
N LEU A 216 -22.50 14.56 -18.56
CA LEU A 216 -21.69 15.35 -19.50
C LEU A 216 -22.31 15.42 -20.90
N ALA A 217 -21.99 16.49 -21.65
CA ALA A 217 -22.26 16.54 -23.08
C ALA A 217 -21.46 15.44 -23.83
N ALA A 218 -21.91 15.00 -25.01
CA ALA A 218 -21.32 13.86 -25.72
C ALA A 218 -19.93 14.15 -26.36
N GLY A 219 -19.63 15.42 -26.66
CA GLY A 219 -18.40 15.82 -27.35
C GLY A 219 -17.22 16.12 -26.42
N MET A 220 -16.08 16.50 -27.02
CA MET A 220 -14.90 17.07 -26.35
C MET A 220 -14.98 18.60 -26.21
N GLU A 221 -16.19 19.14 -26.21
CA GLU A 221 -16.40 20.57 -26.12
C GLU A 221 -16.08 21.05 -24.71
N VAL A 222 -15.23 22.05 -24.61
CA VAL A 222 -14.88 22.74 -23.37
C VAL A 222 -15.52 24.13 -23.30
N ASP A 223 -15.67 24.67 -22.09
CA ASP A 223 -16.04 26.07 -21.86
C ASP A 223 -14.83 27.02 -21.96
N GLU A 224 -15.03 28.30 -21.64
CA GLU A 224 -14.00 29.34 -21.72
C GLU A 224 -12.83 29.08 -20.76
N GLU A 225 -13.05 28.29 -19.71
CA GLU A 225 -12.06 27.89 -18.70
C GLU A 225 -11.44 26.50 -19.00
N GLY A 226 -11.75 25.88 -20.15
CA GLY A 226 -11.19 24.59 -20.54
C GLY A 226 -11.84 23.36 -19.89
N ARG A 227 -13.01 23.52 -19.27
CA ARG A 227 -13.74 22.43 -18.59
C ARG A 227 -14.71 21.76 -19.54
N LEU A 228 -14.83 20.44 -19.49
CA LEU A 228 -15.79 19.71 -20.33
C LEU A 228 -17.23 20.18 -20.05
N LYS A 229 -17.99 20.50 -21.10
CA LYS A 229 -19.37 21.00 -20.95
C LYS A 229 -20.28 19.99 -20.24
N GLY A 230 -21.09 20.50 -19.30
CA GLY A 230 -21.99 19.72 -18.47
C GLY A 230 -21.35 19.23 -17.17
N TRP A 231 -20.14 19.71 -16.83
CA TRP A 231 -19.46 19.38 -15.58
C TRP A 231 -20.29 19.74 -14.34
N GLU A 232 -21.21 20.70 -14.42
CA GLU A 232 -22.12 21.07 -13.33
C GLU A 232 -23.10 19.93 -13.00
N ASN A 233 -23.59 19.21 -14.01
CA ASN A 233 -24.43 18.03 -13.80
C ASN A 233 -23.63 16.92 -13.12
N LEU A 234 -22.34 16.81 -13.45
CA LEU A 234 -21.44 15.85 -12.81
C LEU A 234 -21.16 16.23 -11.35
N ALA A 235 -21.01 17.53 -11.04
CA ALA A 235 -20.92 18.03 -9.67
C ALA A 235 -22.19 17.69 -8.85
N HIS A 236 -23.36 17.89 -9.44
CA HIS A 236 -24.64 17.50 -8.83
C HIS A 236 -24.71 15.99 -8.61
N HIS A 237 -24.30 15.19 -9.59
CA HIS A 237 -24.25 13.73 -9.48
C HIS A 237 -23.35 13.25 -8.34
N ILE A 238 -22.17 13.85 -8.17
CA ILE A 238 -21.29 13.57 -7.01
C ILE A 238 -22.03 13.86 -5.71
N ARG A 239 -22.65 15.05 -5.57
CA ARG A 239 -23.44 15.41 -4.38
C ARG A 239 -24.61 14.46 -4.13
N ASP A 240 -25.29 14.01 -5.17
CA ASP A 240 -26.42 13.07 -5.04
C ASP A 240 -25.95 11.69 -4.56
N VAL A 241 -24.85 11.17 -5.11
CA VAL A 241 -24.28 9.88 -4.70
C VAL A 241 -23.84 9.91 -3.23
N PHE A 242 -23.02 10.89 -2.85
CA PHE A 242 -22.52 11.01 -1.48
C PHE A 242 -23.62 11.43 -0.49
N GLY A 243 -24.49 12.35 -0.90
CA GLY A 243 -25.62 12.83 -0.13
C GLY A 243 -26.64 11.74 0.20
N ARG A 244 -26.89 10.79 -0.71
CA ARG A 244 -27.71 9.58 -0.47
C ARG A 244 -27.17 8.77 0.71
N MET A 245 -25.86 8.71 0.88
CA MET A 245 -25.20 8.01 1.99
C MET A 245 -25.14 8.85 3.28
N GLY A 246 -25.51 10.14 3.22
CA GLY A 246 -25.35 11.07 4.34
C GLY A 246 -23.92 11.57 4.52
N ILE A 247 -23.15 11.55 3.44
CA ILE A 247 -21.80 12.10 3.35
C ILE A 247 -21.89 13.56 2.86
N THR A 248 -21.19 14.46 3.53
CA THR A 248 -21.12 15.90 3.20
C THR A 248 -20.11 16.17 2.07
N ASP A 249 -20.15 17.35 1.46
CA ASP A 249 -19.18 17.77 0.44
C ASP A 249 -17.73 17.61 0.95
N ARG A 250 -17.43 18.10 2.16
CA ARG A 250 -16.10 17.96 2.79
C ARG A 250 -15.66 16.50 2.93
N GLU A 251 -16.53 15.65 3.45
CA GLU A 251 -16.25 14.23 3.59
C GLU A 251 -16.10 13.54 2.22
N ALA A 252 -16.88 13.95 1.21
CA ALA A 252 -16.78 13.45 -0.15
C ALA A 252 -15.44 13.80 -0.80
N VAL A 253 -15.00 15.07 -0.69
CA VAL A 253 -13.66 15.49 -1.16
C VAL A 253 -12.58 14.71 -0.43
N ALA A 254 -12.67 14.53 0.89
CA ALA A 254 -11.71 13.73 1.65
C ALA A 254 -11.66 12.26 1.19
N LEU A 255 -12.81 11.66 0.88
CA LEU A 255 -12.92 10.29 0.37
C LEU A 255 -12.34 10.13 -1.03
N ILE A 256 -12.60 11.09 -1.93
CA ILE A 256 -12.06 11.07 -3.30
C ILE A 256 -10.56 11.30 -3.25
N CYS A 257 -10.08 12.36 -2.58
CA CYS A 257 -8.66 12.63 -2.46
C CYS A 257 -7.92 11.47 -1.78
N GLY A 258 -8.42 11.01 -0.62
CA GLY A 258 -7.81 9.92 0.14
C GLY A 258 -7.86 8.56 -0.56
N GLY A 259 -8.82 8.35 -1.46
CA GLY A 259 -9.01 7.13 -2.23
C GLY A 259 -8.20 7.10 -3.53
N HIS A 260 -8.23 8.18 -4.31
CA HIS A 260 -7.56 8.29 -5.61
C HIS A 260 -6.06 8.62 -5.50
N ILE A 261 -5.49 8.71 -4.29
CA ILE A 261 -4.03 8.53 -4.12
C ILE A 261 -3.62 7.08 -4.44
N TYR A 262 -4.54 6.12 -4.39
CA TYR A 262 -4.20 4.71 -4.50
C TYR A 262 -4.49 4.11 -5.88
N GLY A 263 -3.53 3.33 -6.37
CA GLY A 263 -3.66 2.49 -7.55
C GLY A 263 -3.71 3.27 -8.85
N ARG A 264 -4.39 2.66 -9.82
CA ARG A 264 -4.49 3.14 -11.20
C ARG A 264 -5.79 2.66 -11.83
N CYS A 265 -6.15 3.31 -12.92
CA CYS A 265 -7.19 2.86 -13.83
C CYS A 265 -6.63 1.92 -14.91
N HIS A 266 -7.49 1.03 -15.38
CA HIS A 266 -7.20 0.00 -16.38
C HIS A 266 -8.10 0.16 -17.63
N PRO A 267 -7.52 0.38 -18.84
CA PRO A 267 -8.29 0.68 -20.06
C PRO A 267 -8.95 -0.55 -20.69
N GLU A 268 -8.59 -1.76 -20.24
CA GLU A 268 -9.17 -2.98 -20.79
C GLU A 268 -10.68 -3.03 -20.55
N SER A 269 -11.41 -3.75 -21.42
CA SER A 269 -12.87 -3.92 -21.29
C SER A 269 -13.32 -4.60 -20.00
N THR A 270 -12.42 -5.30 -19.30
CA THR A 270 -12.63 -5.88 -17.96
C THR A 270 -12.27 -4.91 -16.83
N GLY A 271 -11.72 -3.75 -17.16
CA GLY A 271 -11.40 -2.64 -16.26
C GLY A 271 -12.40 -1.48 -16.38
N SER A 272 -11.99 -0.31 -15.89
CA SER A 272 -12.83 0.91 -15.88
C SER A 272 -12.99 1.57 -17.26
N GLY A 273 -12.08 1.25 -18.19
CA GLY A 273 -11.94 1.94 -19.48
C GLY A 273 -11.12 3.23 -19.42
N TYR A 274 -10.77 3.73 -18.24
CA TYR A 274 -9.78 4.80 -18.05
C TYR A 274 -8.39 4.20 -17.86
N ALA A 275 -7.32 4.97 -18.03
CA ALA A 275 -5.95 4.46 -17.94
C ALA A 275 -5.04 5.37 -17.12
N GLY A 276 -4.22 4.75 -16.28
CA GLY A 276 -3.10 5.42 -15.63
C GLY A 276 -3.28 5.59 -14.13
N ALA A 277 -2.18 5.93 -13.47
CA ALA A 277 -2.17 6.25 -12.04
C ALA A 277 -2.53 7.73 -11.86
N TRP A 278 -3.21 8.02 -10.76
CA TRP A 278 -3.51 9.40 -10.37
C TRP A 278 -2.30 10.16 -9.82
N VAL A 279 -1.35 9.42 -9.24
CA VAL A 279 -0.15 9.94 -8.57
C VAL A 279 1.05 9.07 -8.94
N GLU A 280 2.27 9.55 -8.71
CA GLU A 280 3.49 8.77 -8.92
C GLU A 280 3.59 7.60 -7.96
N MET A 281 3.03 7.75 -6.75
CA MET A 281 3.13 6.83 -5.63
C MET A 281 1.80 6.17 -5.24
N PRO A 282 1.20 5.36 -6.13
CA PRO A 282 -0.14 4.82 -5.94
C PRO A 282 -0.28 3.77 -4.83
N THR A 283 0.78 3.52 -4.07
CA THR A 283 0.83 2.54 -2.98
C THR A 283 1.20 3.17 -1.64
N LEU A 284 1.29 4.50 -1.54
CA LEU A 284 1.52 5.22 -0.30
C LEU A 284 0.53 6.36 -0.15
N PHE A 285 0.08 6.61 1.07
CA PHE A 285 -0.74 7.76 1.36
C PHE A 285 0.11 9.04 1.38
N SER A 286 -0.34 10.05 0.66
CA SER A 286 0.22 11.41 0.62
C SER A 286 -0.92 12.41 0.36
N ASN A 287 -0.62 13.69 0.16
CA ASN A 287 -1.56 14.65 -0.40
C ASN A 287 -1.31 14.98 -1.88
N GLU A 288 -0.45 14.21 -2.55
CA GLU A 288 0.00 14.42 -3.94
C GLU A 288 -1.19 14.56 -4.90
N TYR A 289 -2.19 13.69 -4.81
CA TYR A 289 -3.41 13.78 -5.63
C TYR A 289 -4.06 15.18 -5.59
N ALA A 290 -4.18 15.76 -4.39
CA ALA A 290 -4.80 17.08 -4.22
C ALA A 290 -3.85 18.20 -4.64
N ALA A 291 -2.56 18.06 -4.34
CA ALA A 291 -1.53 19.03 -4.71
C ALA A 291 -1.37 19.14 -6.23
N ASP A 292 -1.20 18.01 -6.92
CA ASP A 292 -1.03 17.92 -8.38
C ASP A 292 -2.29 18.42 -9.09
N MET A 293 -3.48 18.07 -8.60
CA MET A 293 -4.73 18.56 -9.20
C MET A 293 -4.83 20.10 -9.18
N VAL A 294 -4.33 20.75 -8.12
CA VAL A 294 -4.35 22.21 -7.99
C VAL A 294 -3.18 22.87 -8.72
N GLY A 295 -1.99 22.25 -8.67
CA GLY A 295 -0.73 22.81 -9.15
C GLY A 295 -0.47 22.61 -10.64
N ASP A 296 -0.91 21.49 -11.19
CA ASP A 296 -0.55 21.08 -12.54
C ASP A 296 -1.53 21.59 -13.59
N LYS A 297 -1.08 21.59 -14.85
CA LYS A 297 -1.94 21.89 -16.00
C LYS A 297 -2.50 20.60 -16.56
N TRP A 298 -3.81 20.58 -16.77
CA TRP A 298 -4.52 19.38 -17.20
C TRP A 298 -5.14 19.56 -18.58
N ILE A 299 -5.00 18.56 -19.45
CA ILE A 299 -5.67 18.53 -20.76
C ILE A 299 -6.66 17.36 -20.84
N ALA A 300 -7.86 17.62 -21.35
CA ALA A 300 -8.83 16.57 -21.65
C ALA A 300 -8.40 15.78 -22.89
N VAL A 301 -8.37 14.45 -22.76
CA VAL A 301 -7.98 13.54 -23.84
C VAL A 301 -8.99 12.42 -24.07
N THR A 302 -8.97 11.92 -25.30
CA THR A 302 -9.58 10.67 -25.74
C THR A 302 -8.50 9.72 -26.21
N HIS A 303 -8.87 8.49 -26.57
CA HIS A 303 -7.94 7.51 -27.14
C HIS A 303 -7.13 8.06 -28.33
N ASP A 304 -7.77 8.89 -29.17
CA ASP A 304 -7.23 9.38 -30.44
C ASP A 304 -6.71 10.82 -30.37
N THR A 305 -6.62 11.41 -29.17
CA THR A 305 -6.11 12.77 -29.01
C THR A 305 -4.64 12.85 -29.44
N VAL A 306 -4.30 13.88 -30.21
CA VAL A 306 -2.93 14.22 -30.60
C VAL A 306 -2.37 15.20 -29.58
N MET A 307 -1.21 14.87 -29.02
CA MET A 307 -0.50 15.64 -28.00
C MET A 307 0.25 16.84 -28.61
N PRO A 308 0.68 17.85 -27.81
CA PRO A 308 1.36 19.04 -28.32
C PRO A 308 2.64 18.77 -29.10
N ASP A 309 3.34 17.69 -28.79
CA ASP A 309 4.53 17.21 -29.50
C ASP A 309 4.22 16.53 -30.84
N GLY A 310 2.94 16.44 -31.22
CA GLY A 310 2.46 15.74 -32.41
C GLY A 310 2.33 14.22 -32.23
N GLY A 311 2.64 13.71 -31.04
CA GLY A 311 2.47 12.30 -30.66
C GLY A 311 1.03 11.93 -30.34
N GLN A 312 0.80 10.65 -30.06
CA GLN A 312 -0.47 10.18 -29.47
C GLN A 312 -0.40 10.26 -27.94
N VAL A 313 -1.55 10.23 -27.28
CA VAL A 313 -1.61 10.08 -25.81
C VAL A 313 -0.70 8.93 -25.35
N PRO A 314 0.19 9.12 -24.37
CA PRO A 314 1.07 8.06 -23.88
C PRO A 314 0.30 6.81 -23.48
N GLU A 315 0.84 5.62 -23.79
CA GLU A 315 0.12 4.34 -23.67
C GLU A 315 -0.40 4.11 -22.24
N GLU A 316 0.39 4.51 -21.25
CA GLU A 316 0.10 4.37 -19.82
C GLU A 316 -1.10 5.18 -19.32
N VAL A 317 -1.43 6.28 -20.00
CA VAL A 317 -2.56 7.17 -19.68
C VAL A 317 -3.56 7.27 -20.84
N ARG A 318 -3.50 6.34 -21.80
CA ARG A 318 -4.41 6.33 -22.95
C ARG A 318 -5.74 5.64 -22.59
N PRO A 319 -6.86 6.37 -22.49
CA PRO A 319 -8.16 5.76 -22.19
C PRO A 319 -8.61 4.81 -23.31
N ALA A 320 -9.55 3.93 -23.00
CA ALA A 320 -10.25 3.14 -24.01
C ALA A 320 -11.03 4.02 -25.01
N PRO A 321 -11.28 3.57 -26.24
CA PRO A 321 -12.15 4.28 -27.17
C PRO A 321 -13.53 4.58 -26.55
N GLY A 322 -13.97 5.83 -26.66
CA GLY A 322 -15.24 6.31 -26.10
C GLY A 322 -15.17 6.80 -24.65
N LYS A 323 -14.01 6.71 -24.00
CA LYS A 323 -13.77 7.29 -22.66
C LYS A 323 -12.99 8.60 -22.76
N ARG A 324 -13.23 9.48 -21.79
CA ARG A 324 -12.55 10.78 -21.66
C ARG A 324 -11.90 10.87 -20.29
N GLN A 325 -10.68 11.37 -20.23
CA GLN A 325 -9.98 11.66 -18.98
C GLN A 325 -9.09 12.88 -19.16
N TYR A 326 -8.50 13.35 -18.06
CA TYR A 326 -7.49 14.39 -18.08
C TYR A 326 -6.12 13.76 -17.85
N ILE A 327 -5.09 14.38 -18.44
CA ILE A 327 -3.68 14.01 -18.23
C ILE A 327 -2.87 15.26 -17.93
N ASP A 328 -1.79 15.08 -17.19
CA ASP A 328 -0.84 16.14 -16.88
C ASP A 328 -0.14 16.63 -18.18
N LEU A 329 -0.33 17.92 -18.46
CA LEU A 329 0.24 18.66 -19.59
C LEU A 329 1.56 19.34 -19.22
N THR A 330 1.88 19.49 -17.93
CA THR A 330 3.05 20.23 -17.42
C THR A 330 4.35 19.71 -18.05
N LYS A 331 4.43 18.40 -18.31
CA LYS A 331 5.59 17.74 -18.95
C LYS A 331 5.78 18.09 -20.43
N TYR A 332 4.79 18.69 -21.10
CA TYR A 332 4.83 19.06 -22.51
C TYR A 332 5.17 20.53 -22.77
N GLU A 333 5.04 21.39 -21.75
CA GLU A 333 5.22 22.83 -21.95
C GLU A 333 6.68 23.29 -21.88
N GLY A 334 7.61 22.35 -21.61
CA GLY A 334 8.98 22.68 -21.25
C GLY A 334 9.01 23.29 -19.84
N GLU A 335 10.10 23.11 -19.11
CA GLU A 335 10.30 23.94 -17.91
C GLU A 335 10.32 25.40 -18.39
N GLU A 336 9.45 26.26 -17.86
CA GLU A 336 9.76 27.68 -17.87
C GLU A 336 11.05 27.83 -17.06
N GLU A 337 12.19 27.86 -17.75
CA GLU A 337 13.52 28.23 -17.22
C GLU A 337 13.52 29.72 -16.82
N ASP A 338 12.61 30.13 -15.93
CA ASP A 338 12.68 31.41 -15.23
C ASP A 338 13.49 31.26 -13.92
N GLY A 339 14.05 30.07 -13.65
CA GLY A 339 15.05 29.84 -12.62
C GLY A 339 16.46 29.81 -13.21
N GLU A 340 17.40 30.56 -12.62
CA GLU A 340 18.83 30.44 -12.92
C GLU A 340 19.25 28.95 -12.84
N ALA A 341 19.88 28.41 -13.89
CA ALA A 341 20.37 27.04 -13.92
C ALA A 341 21.23 26.76 -12.68
N GLN A 342 20.68 26.01 -11.73
CA GLN A 342 21.32 25.78 -10.44
C GLN A 342 22.40 24.71 -10.61
N GLU A 343 23.65 25.05 -10.26
CA GLU A 343 24.75 24.08 -10.30
C GLU A 343 24.49 22.93 -9.32
N ALA A 344 24.87 21.71 -9.72
CA ALA A 344 24.75 20.53 -8.87
C ALA A 344 25.54 20.71 -7.56
N PRO A 345 25.04 20.21 -6.42
CA PRO A 345 25.83 20.16 -5.20
C PRO A 345 27.15 19.39 -5.40
N ASP A 346 28.23 19.82 -4.76
CA ASP A 346 29.52 19.14 -4.85
C ASP A 346 29.43 17.73 -4.23
N ALA A 347 29.70 16.69 -5.03
CA ALA A 347 29.69 15.31 -4.56
C ALA A 347 30.66 15.06 -3.40
N LYS A 348 31.68 15.90 -3.20
CA LYS A 348 32.58 15.81 -2.03
C LYS A 348 31.90 16.11 -0.70
N GLU A 349 30.79 16.86 -0.72
CA GLU A 349 29.98 17.13 0.48
C GLU A 349 29.12 15.91 0.87
N TYR A 350 28.97 14.96 -0.06
CA TYR A 350 28.18 13.75 0.09
C TYR A 350 29.05 12.51 -0.19
N PRO A 351 30.08 12.24 0.62
CA PRO A 351 30.95 11.09 0.39
C PRO A 351 30.20 9.76 0.56
N PRO A 352 30.61 8.67 -0.10
CA PRO A 352 30.06 7.33 0.15
C PRO A 352 29.96 7.01 1.65
N GLY A 353 28.90 6.31 2.04
CA GLY A 353 28.58 6.13 3.46
C GLY A 353 27.19 5.58 3.70
N ARG A 354 26.81 5.51 4.97
CA ARG A 354 25.44 5.21 5.38
C ARG A 354 24.67 6.51 5.56
N TYR A 355 23.48 6.54 5.01
CA TYR A 355 22.62 7.71 4.96
C TYR A 355 21.21 7.34 5.40
N LYS A 356 20.50 8.33 5.93
CA LYS A 356 19.10 8.22 6.33
C LYS A 356 18.24 9.18 5.53
N CYS A 357 17.12 8.67 5.00
CA CYS A 357 16.19 9.47 4.20
C CYS A 357 15.44 10.50 5.07
N LEU A 358 15.46 11.76 4.66
CA LEU A 358 14.82 12.88 5.37
C LEU A 358 13.40 13.17 4.85
N THR A 359 13.19 12.96 3.56
CA THR A 359 11.90 13.17 2.90
C THR A 359 11.00 11.94 3.04
N GLN A 360 9.72 12.12 2.73
CA GLN A 360 8.75 11.01 2.78
C GLN A 360 9.23 9.81 1.96
N TRP A 361 9.80 10.07 0.79
CA TRP A 361 10.47 9.09 -0.03
C TRP A 361 11.45 9.74 -1.02
N VAL A 362 12.30 8.93 -1.65
CA VAL A 362 13.10 9.28 -2.84
C VAL A 362 13.14 8.10 -3.82
N ASN A 363 12.97 8.36 -5.12
CA ASN A 363 13.02 7.35 -6.16
C ASN A 363 14.39 6.67 -6.23
N ILE A 364 14.36 5.35 -6.42
CA ILE A 364 15.52 4.53 -6.79
C ILE A 364 15.34 4.18 -8.26
N HIS A 365 16.05 4.89 -9.12
CA HIS A 365 16.03 4.71 -10.55
C HIS A 365 16.95 3.57 -10.99
N GLU A 366 16.62 2.89 -12.08
CA GLU A 366 17.48 1.87 -12.68
C GLU A 366 18.84 2.44 -13.08
N GLN A 367 18.81 3.62 -13.71
CA GLN A 367 19.96 4.36 -14.18
C GLN A 367 20.05 5.71 -13.47
N PRO A 368 21.16 6.45 -13.59
CA PRO A 368 21.29 7.77 -12.96
C PRO A 368 20.26 8.81 -13.42
N ASP A 369 19.67 8.59 -14.60
CA ASP A 369 18.68 9.46 -15.23
C ASP A 369 17.29 9.30 -14.60
N VAL A 370 16.62 10.41 -14.33
CA VAL A 370 15.25 10.46 -13.77
C VAL A 370 14.20 9.92 -14.73
N SER A 371 14.46 9.95 -16.05
CA SER A 371 13.58 9.33 -17.04
C SER A 371 13.65 7.79 -17.01
N SER A 372 14.67 7.23 -16.35
CA SER A 372 14.84 5.80 -16.28
C SER A 372 13.86 5.16 -15.29
N PRO A 373 13.47 3.90 -15.52
CA PRO A 373 12.39 3.31 -14.76
C PRO A 373 12.70 3.21 -13.26
N VAL A 374 11.68 3.42 -12.43
CA VAL A 374 11.81 3.33 -10.97
C VAL A 374 11.84 1.85 -10.55
N HIS A 375 12.93 1.45 -9.91
CA HIS A 375 13.19 0.10 -9.37
C HIS A 375 12.73 -0.06 -7.91
N GLY A 376 12.47 1.04 -7.22
CA GLY A 376 12.08 1.05 -5.82
C GLY A 376 12.13 2.46 -5.28
N ARG A 377 11.83 2.63 -4.00
CA ARG A 377 11.82 3.95 -3.35
C ARG A 377 12.35 3.78 -1.94
N CYS A 378 13.15 4.73 -1.48
CA CYS A 378 13.66 4.77 -0.11
C CYS A 378 12.74 5.65 0.73
N LEU A 379 12.11 5.10 1.76
CA LEU A 379 11.12 5.80 2.58
C LEU A 379 11.77 6.63 3.68
N GLN A 380 11.02 7.58 4.25
CA GLN A 380 11.49 8.41 5.35
C GLN A 380 12.05 7.56 6.49
N LYS A 381 13.22 7.98 7.00
CA LYS A 381 13.97 7.31 8.07
C LYS A 381 14.56 5.95 7.70
N GLU A 382 14.34 5.43 6.49
CA GLU A 382 15.10 4.27 6.03
C GLU A 382 16.57 4.63 5.86
N GLU A 383 17.41 3.64 6.16
CA GLU A 383 18.86 3.77 6.09
C GLU A 383 19.39 2.94 4.92
N LEU A 384 20.20 3.58 4.06
CA LEU A 384 20.86 2.95 2.92
C LEU A 384 22.36 3.19 2.96
N SER A 385 23.10 2.30 2.31
CA SER A 385 24.54 2.45 2.10
C SER A 385 24.80 2.88 0.66
N PHE A 386 25.23 4.13 0.48
CA PHE A 386 25.63 4.60 -0.83
C PHE A 386 27.09 4.22 -1.08
N LEU A 387 27.28 3.28 -2.03
CA LEU A 387 28.59 2.78 -2.44
C LEU A 387 29.35 3.80 -3.32
N ALA A 388 28.59 4.67 -3.99
CA ALA A 388 29.11 5.74 -4.83
C ALA A 388 28.23 6.97 -4.71
N VAL A 389 28.84 8.14 -4.89
CA VAL A 389 28.12 9.39 -5.11
C VAL A 389 28.75 10.10 -6.30
N LYS A 390 27.93 10.49 -7.29
CA LYS A 390 28.37 11.09 -8.55
C LYS A 390 27.38 12.18 -8.99
N VAL A 391 27.89 13.17 -9.70
CA VAL A 391 27.09 14.23 -10.34
C VAL A 391 26.77 13.80 -11.77
N PHE A 392 25.51 13.97 -12.17
CA PHE A 392 25.02 13.74 -13.53
C PHE A 392 24.24 14.97 -13.99
N GLY A 393 24.83 15.80 -14.86
CA GLY A 393 24.23 17.09 -15.21
C GLY A 393 24.20 18.03 -14.00
N THR A 394 23.01 18.52 -13.65
CA THR A 394 22.73 19.36 -12.48
C THR A 394 22.39 18.56 -11.21
N GLU A 395 22.40 17.22 -11.29
CA GLU A 395 21.82 16.36 -10.26
C GLU A 395 22.87 15.52 -9.53
N LEU A 396 22.75 15.44 -8.20
CA LEU A 396 23.62 14.63 -7.34
C LEU A 396 22.98 13.27 -7.02
N ARG A 397 23.64 12.17 -7.41
CA ARG A 397 23.12 10.81 -7.28
C ARG A 397 24.01 9.90 -6.44
N GLY A 398 23.38 9.10 -5.58
CA GLY A 398 23.98 8.01 -4.84
C GLY A 398 23.61 6.64 -5.41
N LEU A 399 24.58 5.74 -5.53
CA LEU A 399 24.36 4.34 -5.93
C LEU A 399 24.19 3.47 -4.68
N ALA A 400 23.01 2.89 -4.50
CA ALA A 400 22.67 2.10 -3.31
C ALA A 400 23.26 0.68 -3.34
N GLU A 401 23.54 0.08 -2.18
CA GLU A 401 24.09 -1.27 -2.04
C GLU A 401 23.16 -2.39 -2.57
N ARG A 402 21.86 -2.08 -2.62
CA ARG A 402 20.80 -2.96 -3.13
C ARG A 402 20.50 -2.72 -4.62
N GLY A 403 21.27 -1.85 -5.27
CA GLY A 403 21.10 -1.48 -6.69
C GLY A 403 20.18 -0.28 -6.93
N GLY A 404 20.49 0.44 -8.01
CA GLY A 404 19.79 1.65 -8.46
C GLY A 404 20.37 2.95 -7.91
N TRP A 405 19.98 4.05 -8.55
CA TRP A 405 20.48 5.40 -8.31
C TRP A 405 19.43 6.27 -7.63
N ILE A 406 19.86 7.07 -6.65
CA ILE A 406 18.98 7.85 -5.78
C ILE A 406 19.45 9.30 -5.73
N SER A 407 18.53 10.26 -5.82
CA SER A 407 18.80 11.68 -5.60
C SER A 407 19.22 11.94 -4.15
N LEU A 408 20.36 12.59 -3.94
CA LEU A 408 20.81 12.96 -2.58
C LEU A 408 20.40 14.38 -2.19
N ALA A 409 20.08 15.21 -3.19
CA ALA A 409 19.55 16.56 -3.04
C ALA A 409 18.43 16.79 -4.07
N SER A 410 17.51 17.70 -3.78
CA SER A 410 16.50 18.17 -4.74
C SER A 410 17.12 19.08 -5.81
N GLY A 411 16.41 19.35 -6.91
CA GLY A 411 16.81 20.39 -7.88
C GLY A 411 17.08 21.76 -7.25
N ALA A 412 16.36 22.12 -6.17
CA ALA A 412 16.60 23.35 -5.38
C ALA A 412 17.80 23.29 -4.40
N GLY A 413 18.59 22.21 -4.42
CA GLY A 413 19.75 22.00 -3.54
C GLY A 413 19.44 21.57 -2.09
N LYS A 414 18.17 21.31 -1.74
CA LYS A 414 17.79 20.83 -0.41
C LYS A 414 18.26 19.37 -0.21
N PRO A 415 18.93 19.03 0.91
CA PRO A 415 19.36 17.65 1.17
C PRO A 415 18.15 16.74 1.37
N LEU A 416 18.14 15.61 0.64
CA LEU A 416 17.12 14.56 0.78
C LEU A 416 17.56 13.46 1.76
N PHE A 417 18.85 13.38 2.02
CA PHE A 417 19.46 12.41 2.93
C PHE A 417 20.42 13.08 3.92
N GLU A 418 20.52 12.53 5.13
CA GLU A 418 21.56 12.87 6.11
C GLU A 418 22.58 11.73 6.22
N LYS A 419 23.89 12.03 6.13
CA LYS A 419 24.93 11.03 6.40
C LYS A 419 24.92 10.69 7.89
N ILE A 420 24.76 9.41 8.22
CA ILE A 420 24.73 8.92 9.60
C ILE A 420 26.05 8.25 10.02
N SER A 421 26.77 7.62 9.08
CA SER A 421 28.09 7.03 9.34
C SER A 421 28.88 6.77 8.05
N GLU A 422 30.15 6.39 8.18
CA GLU A 422 30.89 5.75 7.08
C GLU A 422 30.25 4.40 6.70
N LEU A 423 30.69 3.82 5.56
CA LEU A 423 30.29 2.48 5.15
C LEU A 423 30.71 1.45 6.21
N ASP A 424 29.74 0.68 6.69
CA ASP A 424 29.97 -0.44 7.61
C ASP A 424 29.99 -1.73 6.78
N PRO A 425 31.06 -2.55 6.84
CA PRO A 425 31.10 -3.83 6.14
C PRO A 425 30.12 -4.85 6.72
N LYS A 426 29.65 -4.72 7.97
CA LYS A 426 28.76 -5.71 8.60
C LYS A 426 27.39 -5.81 7.91
N PRO A 427 26.64 -4.71 7.68
CA PRO A 427 25.37 -4.77 6.96
C PRO A 427 25.50 -5.26 5.51
N LEU A 428 26.70 -5.23 4.93
CA LEU A 428 26.98 -5.70 3.57
C LEU A 428 27.27 -7.22 3.52
N GLN A 429 27.25 -7.94 4.65
CA GLN A 429 27.32 -9.41 4.62
C GLN A 429 25.94 -9.98 4.27
N GLY A 430 25.91 -11.16 3.62
CA GLY A 430 24.66 -11.85 3.29
C GLY A 430 24.57 -12.26 1.83
N ARG A 431 23.34 -12.35 1.31
CA ARG A 431 23.07 -12.83 -0.04
C ARG A 431 23.24 -11.72 -1.08
N TYR A 432 23.79 -12.08 -2.23
CA TYR A 432 24.05 -11.18 -3.35
C TYR A 432 23.66 -11.82 -4.68
N ARG A 433 23.24 -10.98 -5.64
CA ARG A 433 22.95 -11.39 -7.01
C ARG A 433 23.87 -10.65 -7.99
N VAL A 434 24.50 -11.37 -8.90
CA VAL A 434 25.33 -10.77 -9.96
C VAL A 434 24.46 -10.04 -10.98
N ARG A 435 24.72 -8.74 -11.20
CA ARG A 435 23.93 -7.86 -12.08
C ARG A 435 24.53 -7.65 -13.46
N VAL A 436 25.84 -7.74 -13.59
CA VAL A 436 26.56 -7.61 -14.86
C VAL A 436 26.70 -8.96 -15.56
N ALA A 437 27.19 -8.97 -16.81
CA ALA A 437 27.41 -10.21 -17.57
C ALA A 437 28.27 -11.24 -16.83
N SER A 438 29.29 -10.76 -16.09
CA SER A 438 30.15 -11.58 -15.26
C SER A 438 30.81 -10.79 -14.12
N ALA A 439 30.87 -11.36 -12.91
CA ALA A 439 31.53 -10.76 -11.75
C ALA A 439 32.92 -11.39 -11.51
N PRO A 440 34.01 -10.60 -11.49
CA PRO A 440 35.36 -11.12 -11.24
C PRO A 440 35.55 -11.70 -9.83
N VAL A 441 36.27 -12.81 -9.74
CA VAL A 441 36.67 -13.49 -8.50
C VAL A 441 38.19 -13.50 -8.38
N PHE A 442 38.68 -13.17 -7.20
CA PHE A 442 40.09 -13.00 -6.86
C PHE A 442 40.51 -13.92 -5.71
N GLU A 443 41.80 -14.26 -5.66
CA GLU A 443 42.36 -15.06 -4.56
C GLU A 443 42.45 -14.31 -3.22
N ALA A 444 42.47 -12.97 -3.27
CA ALA A 444 42.66 -12.08 -2.12
C ALA A 444 41.72 -10.87 -2.21
N PRO A 445 41.47 -10.14 -1.09
CA PRO A 445 40.56 -8.99 -1.05
C PRO A 445 41.20 -7.74 -1.68
N SER A 446 41.61 -7.81 -2.94
CA SER A 446 42.06 -6.64 -3.69
C SER A 446 41.74 -6.80 -5.17
N SER A 447 41.31 -5.73 -5.82
CA SER A 447 41.09 -5.70 -7.29
C SER A 447 42.39 -5.86 -8.10
N SER A 448 43.55 -5.75 -7.43
CA SER A 448 44.88 -5.97 -8.00
C SER A 448 45.41 -7.40 -7.81
N ALA A 449 44.70 -8.23 -7.05
CA ALA A 449 45.07 -9.62 -6.82
C ALA A 449 44.92 -10.46 -8.09
N GLN A 450 45.46 -11.68 -8.08
CA GLN A 450 45.26 -12.59 -9.20
C GLN A 450 43.77 -12.94 -9.35
N GLU A 451 43.22 -12.60 -10.50
CA GLU A 451 41.88 -13.02 -10.90
C GLU A 451 41.92 -14.53 -11.18
N VAL A 452 41.03 -15.27 -10.52
CA VAL A 452 40.97 -16.74 -10.58
C VAL A 452 39.71 -17.23 -11.28
N GLY A 453 38.76 -16.34 -11.60
CA GLY A 453 37.53 -16.72 -12.27
C GLY A 453 36.47 -15.63 -12.34
N HIS A 454 35.29 -16.02 -12.81
CA HIS A 454 34.14 -15.14 -12.96
C HIS A 454 32.84 -15.87 -12.62
N LEU A 455 31.96 -15.22 -11.86
CA LEU A 455 30.57 -15.64 -11.68
C LEU A 455 29.69 -15.10 -12.80
N LYS A 456 28.61 -15.79 -13.13
CA LYS A 456 27.73 -15.40 -14.25
C LYS A 456 26.62 -14.45 -13.79
N ALA A 457 26.07 -13.68 -14.74
CA ALA A 457 24.87 -12.90 -14.52
C ALA A 457 23.75 -13.72 -13.85
N SER A 458 23.01 -13.11 -12.92
CA SER A 458 21.94 -13.72 -12.12
C SER A 458 22.36 -14.84 -11.17
N GLU A 459 23.65 -15.17 -11.08
CA GLU A 459 24.14 -16.11 -10.07
C GLU A 459 23.98 -15.47 -8.67
N GLU A 460 23.45 -16.26 -7.73
CA GLU A 460 23.27 -15.84 -6.35
C GLU A 460 24.34 -16.46 -5.46
N VAL A 461 24.97 -15.62 -4.63
CA VAL A 461 26.06 -16.02 -3.74
C VAL A 461 25.81 -15.49 -2.33
N SER A 462 26.52 -16.06 -1.36
CA SER A 462 26.53 -15.56 0.02
C SER A 462 27.93 -15.11 0.39
N LEU A 463 28.02 -13.91 0.98
CA LEU A 463 29.25 -13.29 1.42
C LEU A 463 29.31 -13.31 2.95
N ASP A 464 30.37 -13.93 3.50
CA ASP A 464 30.57 -14.05 4.95
C ASP A 464 31.50 -12.98 5.52
N GLU A 465 32.33 -12.38 4.68
CA GLU A 465 33.20 -11.26 5.01
C GLU A 465 33.13 -10.22 3.90
N VAL A 466 33.10 -8.93 4.25
CA VAL A 466 33.16 -7.82 3.30
C VAL A 466 34.32 -6.91 3.65
N ARG A 467 35.07 -6.50 2.63
CA ARG A 467 36.17 -5.56 2.70
C ARG A 467 35.86 -4.36 1.81
N ILE A 468 36.08 -3.18 2.37
CA ILE A 468 35.94 -1.91 1.69
C ILE A 468 37.34 -1.33 1.56
N GLU A 469 37.78 -1.11 0.33
CA GLU A 469 38.99 -0.36 0.02
C GLU A 469 38.57 1.05 -0.41
N CYS A 470 39.23 2.06 0.14
CA CYS A 470 38.97 3.46 -0.19
C CYS A 470 40.31 4.16 -0.45
N ASP A 471 40.46 4.72 -1.65
CA ASP A 471 41.62 5.54 -2.03
C ASP A 471 41.15 6.94 -2.43
N GLY A 472 40.99 7.81 -1.43
CA GLY A 472 40.46 9.15 -1.65
C GLY A 472 38.96 9.14 -1.96
N THR A 473 38.59 9.37 -3.23
CA THR A 473 37.19 9.40 -3.70
C THR A 473 36.71 8.07 -4.28
N ASP A 474 37.61 7.12 -4.51
CA ASP A 474 37.31 5.84 -5.13
C ASP A 474 37.09 4.76 -4.07
N VAL A 475 35.92 4.13 -4.13
CA VAL A 475 35.53 3.03 -3.24
C VAL A 475 35.44 1.73 -4.03
N SER A 476 36.02 0.67 -3.49
CA SER A 476 35.87 -0.70 -3.97
C SER A 476 35.35 -1.58 -2.84
N VAL A 477 34.36 -2.41 -3.14
CA VAL A 477 33.76 -3.34 -2.19
C VAL A 477 33.95 -4.75 -2.70
N MET A 478 34.58 -5.59 -1.89
CA MET A 478 34.80 -7.00 -2.18
C MET A 478 34.21 -7.85 -1.06
N GLY A 479 33.64 -9.00 -1.41
CA GLY A 479 33.14 -9.94 -0.42
C GLY A 479 33.72 -11.33 -0.60
N ARG A 480 34.00 -12.00 0.51
CA ARG A 480 34.47 -13.37 0.53
C ARG A 480 33.30 -14.31 0.39
N LEU A 481 33.39 -15.26 -0.54
CA LEU A 481 32.38 -16.28 -0.73
C LEU A 481 32.33 -17.22 0.49
N ALA A 482 31.14 -17.42 1.06
CA ALA A 482 30.91 -18.31 2.21
C ALA A 482 31.11 -19.83 1.90
N GLY A 483 31.53 -20.15 0.69
CA GLY A 483 31.75 -21.50 0.17
C GLY A 483 32.27 -21.44 -1.27
N THR A 484 32.05 -22.52 -2.03
CA THR A 484 32.36 -22.54 -3.46
C THR A 484 31.14 -22.07 -4.26
N ALA A 485 31.28 -20.98 -5.02
CA ALA A 485 30.25 -20.48 -5.95
C ALA A 485 30.81 -20.48 -7.37
N GLY A 486 30.04 -20.94 -8.36
CA GLY A 486 30.53 -21.10 -9.74
C GLY A 486 31.75 -22.01 -9.90
N GLY A 487 32.11 -22.82 -8.89
CA GLY A 487 33.36 -23.60 -8.87
C GLY A 487 34.58 -22.86 -8.31
N PHE A 488 34.42 -21.61 -7.86
CA PHE A 488 35.49 -20.78 -7.31
C PHE A 488 35.34 -20.57 -5.80
N SER A 489 36.47 -20.42 -5.11
CA SER A 489 36.56 -19.93 -3.73
C SER A 489 37.43 -18.69 -3.72
N GLY A 490 37.06 -17.66 -2.96
CA GLY A 490 37.84 -16.43 -2.89
C GLY A 490 36.97 -15.20 -2.67
N TRP A 491 37.44 -14.07 -3.20
CA TRP A 491 36.84 -12.76 -3.05
C TRP A 491 36.19 -12.33 -4.36
N VAL A 492 34.90 -12.02 -4.33
CA VAL A 492 34.16 -11.48 -5.49
C VAL A 492 34.06 -9.97 -5.39
N THR A 493 34.13 -9.28 -6.53
CA THR A 493 33.84 -7.85 -6.60
C THR A 493 32.34 -7.59 -6.44
N VAL A 494 31.97 -6.76 -5.47
CA VAL A 494 30.59 -6.29 -5.27
C VAL A 494 30.37 -4.95 -5.96
N TYR A 495 31.31 -4.02 -5.78
CA TYR A 495 31.31 -2.70 -6.41
C TYR A 495 32.75 -2.27 -6.73
N ALA A 496 32.94 -1.63 -7.88
CA ALA A 496 34.20 -1.01 -8.25
C ALA A 496 33.94 0.39 -8.81
N SER A 497 34.62 1.41 -8.28
CA SER A 497 34.40 2.82 -8.64
C SER A 497 34.67 3.18 -10.11
N GLY A 498 35.51 2.37 -10.76
CA GLY A 498 35.86 2.45 -12.18
C GLY A 498 34.70 2.08 -13.13
N PRO A 499 35.00 1.53 -14.33
CA PRO A 499 34.00 1.38 -15.40
C PRO A 499 32.89 0.36 -15.10
N VAL A 500 33.06 -0.47 -14.07
CA VAL A 500 32.19 -1.63 -13.81
C VAL A 500 31.00 -1.28 -12.90
N GLY A 501 31.14 -0.29 -12.01
CA GLY A 501 30.05 0.13 -11.12
C GLY A 501 29.60 -0.97 -10.16
N LEU A 502 28.29 -1.05 -9.89
CA LEU A 502 27.71 -2.13 -9.07
C LEU A 502 27.74 -3.45 -9.85
N VAL A 503 28.51 -4.41 -9.35
CA VAL A 503 28.71 -5.73 -9.94
C VAL A 503 27.70 -6.72 -9.39
N CYS A 504 27.49 -6.67 -8.08
CA CYS A 504 26.57 -7.53 -7.34
C CYS A 504 25.64 -6.66 -6.47
N GLU A 505 24.33 -6.89 -6.54
CA GLU A 505 23.37 -6.25 -5.64
C GLU A 505 23.15 -7.12 -4.41
N GLN A 506 22.98 -6.51 -3.23
CA GLN A 506 22.58 -7.26 -2.04
C GLN A 506 21.11 -7.66 -2.12
N ILE A 507 20.80 -8.91 -1.77
CA ILE A 507 19.43 -9.45 -1.70
C ILE A 507 18.91 -9.33 -0.27
N VAL A 508 17.83 -8.59 -0.10
CA VAL A 508 17.13 -8.36 1.16
C VAL A 508 15.75 -9.03 1.11
N GLU A 509 15.47 -9.84 2.14
CA GLU A 509 14.21 -10.55 2.29
C GLU A 509 13.02 -9.58 2.30
N GLY A 510 11.95 -9.92 1.57
CA GLY A 510 10.78 -9.06 1.44
C GLY A 510 10.98 -7.78 0.63
N TYR A 511 12.18 -7.53 0.08
CA TYR A 511 12.50 -6.32 -0.68
C TYR A 511 12.84 -6.61 -2.15
N ASN A 512 13.93 -7.35 -2.43
CA ASN A 512 14.40 -7.65 -3.79
C ASN A 512 14.79 -9.13 -4.00
N GLU A 513 14.13 -10.03 -3.25
CA GLU A 513 14.32 -11.49 -3.38
C GLU A 513 14.04 -11.99 -4.79
N LYS A 514 13.07 -11.39 -5.48
CA LYS A 514 12.91 -11.54 -6.92
C LYS A 514 13.56 -10.35 -7.60
N PRO A 515 14.16 -10.52 -8.80
CA PRO A 515 14.64 -9.40 -9.59
C PRO A 515 13.54 -8.34 -9.70
N ARG A 516 13.84 -7.13 -9.25
CA ARG A 516 12.90 -6.01 -9.29
C ARG A 516 12.59 -5.73 -10.76
N LYS A 517 11.31 -5.70 -11.08
CA LYS A 517 10.86 -5.18 -12.37
C LYS A 517 10.61 -3.69 -12.17
N PRO A 518 10.89 -2.86 -13.18
CA PRO A 518 10.38 -1.51 -13.22
C PRO A 518 8.90 -1.47 -12.83
N LEU A 519 8.50 -0.50 -12.01
CA LEU A 519 7.08 -0.19 -11.82
C LEU A 519 6.46 0.03 -13.21
N LYS A 520 5.48 -0.80 -13.58
CA LYS A 520 5.00 -0.89 -14.96
C LYS A 520 4.42 0.45 -15.42
N GLY A 521 4.96 1.00 -16.51
CA GLY A 521 4.33 2.11 -17.26
C GLY A 521 4.29 3.46 -16.54
N GLN A 522 5.14 3.75 -15.56
CA GLN A 522 5.26 5.12 -15.04
C GLN A 522 6.41 5.84 -15.77
N THR A 523 6.16 6.22 -17.03
CA THR A 523 6.99 7.18 -17.80
C THR A 523 6.72 8.62 -17.39
N GLY A 524 5.87 8.82 -16.37
CA GLY A 524 5.72 10.06 -15.64
C GLY A 524 4.36 10.72 -15.79
N HIS A 525 3.49 10.34 -16.72
CA HIS A 525 2.20 11.02 -16.85
C HIS A 525 1.18 10.52 -15.80
N GLN A 526 0.55 11.46 -15.10
CA GLN A 526 -0.59 11.24 -14.23
C GLN A 526 -1.90 11.47 -14.99
N MET A 527 -2.98 10.93 -14.43
CA MET A 527 -4.32 11.10 -14.95
C MET A 527 -5.31 11.57 -13.89
N MET A 528 -6.36 12.24 -14.32
CA MET A 528 -7.54 12.54 -13.50
C MET A 528 -8.81 12.13 -14.24
N LEU A 529 -9.77 11.52 -13.56
CA LEU A 529 -11.09 11.28 -14.15
C LEU A 529 -11.78 12.63 -14.37
N VAL A 530 -12.79 12.67 -15.25
CA VAL A 530 -13.56 13.92 -15.43
C VAL A 530 -14.29 14.30 -14.13
N SER A 531 -14.75 13.32 -13.36
CA SER A 531 -15.33 13.52 -12.03
C SER A 531 -14.35 14.06 -10.99
N ASP A 532 -13.06 13.76 -11.16
CA ASP A 532 -12.01 14.23 -10.26
C ASP A 532 -11.79 15.74 -10.47
N MET A 533 -11.70 16.16 -11.73
CA MET A 533 -11.52 17.57 -12.08
C MET A 533 -12.66 18.48 -11.60
N VAL A 534 -13.85 17.94 -11.38
CA VAL A 534 -14.96 18.68 -10.78
C VAL A 534 -14.64 19.19 -9.37
N LEU A 535 -13.75 18.52 -8.63
CA LEU A 535 -13.28 18.99 -7.34
C LEU A 535 -12.56 20.34 -7.45
N LEU A 536 -11.83 20.56 -8.54
CA LEU A 536 -11.14 21.82 -8.83
C LEU A 536 -12.09 22.90 -9.38
N TRP A 537 -13.12 22.50 -10.13
CA TRP A 537 -14.00 23.43 -10.85
C TRP A 537 -15.17 23.94 -10.02
N ASP A 538 -15.71 23.11 -9.13
CA ASP A 538 -16.83 23.48 -8.27
C ASP A 538 -16.32 24.26 -7.04
N PRO A 539 -16.78 25.50 -6.80
CA PRO A 539 -16.28 26.31 -5.69
C PRO A 539 -16.46 25.67 -4.31
N GLY A 540 -17.51 24.88 -4.10
CA GLY A 540 -17.79 24.23 -2.82
C GLY A 540 -16.87 23.04 -2.55
N PHE A 541 -16.46 22.32 -3.59
CA PHE A 541 -15.45 21.26 -3.45
C PHE A 541 -14.03 21.82 -3.40
N ARG A 542 -13.75 22.85 -4.21
CA ARG A 542 -12.42 23.44 -4.36
C ARG A 542 -11.82 23.94 -3.05
N GLU A 543 -12.63 24.57 -2.19
CA GLU A 543 -12.19 25.01 -0.86
C GLU A 543 -11.59 23.87 -0.03
N HIS A 544 -12.19 22.67 -0.09
CA HIS A 544 -11.70 21.51 0.63
C HIS A 544 -10.49 20.86 -0.06
N LEU A 545 -10.50 20.82 -1.41
CA LEU A 545 -9.38 20.32 -2.21
C LEU A 545 -8.09 21.11 -1.90
N GLU A 546 -8.15 22.44 -1.93
CA GLU A 546 -7.01 23.32 -1.65
C GLU A 546 -6.50 23.14 -0.21
N ALA A 547 -7.40 22.99 0.77
CA ALA A 547 -7.01 22.71 2.15
C ALA A 547 -6.26 21.38 2.31
N TYR A 548 -6.61 20.35 1.53
CA TYR A 548 -5.91 19.06 1.53
C TYR A 548 -4.61 19.10 0.73
N ALA A 549 -4.56 19.87 -0.36
CA ALA A 549 -3.35 20.12 -1.14
C ALA A 549 -2.24 20.74 -0.27
N GLU A 550 -2.59 21.60 0.70
CA GLU A 550 -1.62 22.24 1.59
C GLU A 550 -1.26 21.40 2.84
N ASN A 551 -2.08 20.40 3.20
CA ASN A 551 -1.96 19.73 4.50
C ASN A 551 -2.30 18.23 4.46
N GLU A 552 -1.26 17.39 4.32
CA GLU A 552 -1.40 15.93 4.35
C GLU A 552 -1.98 15.40 5.68
N ASP A 553 -1.57 15.93 6.82
CA ASP A 553 -2.06 15.44 8.13
C ASP A 553 -3.57 15.68 8.28
N LEU A 554 -4.06 16.81 7.77
CA LEU A 554 -5.47 17.13 7.70
C LEU A 554 -6.22 16.13 6.79
N LEU A 555 -5.72 15.91 5.58
CA LEU A 555 -6.28 14.95 4.63
C LEU A 555 -6.31 13.53 5.23
N LYS A 556 -5.20 13.07 5.81
CA LYS A 556 -5.07 11.74 6.42
C LYS A 556 -6.10 11.53 7.52
N ARG A 557 -6.27 12.52 8.41
CA ARG A 557 -7.26 12.46 9.49
C ARG A 557 -8.69 12.40 8.93
N GLU A 558 -9.06 13.34 8.07
CA GLU A 558 -10.45 13.48 7.61
C GLU A 558 -10.86 12.38 6.64
N PHE A 559 -9.94 11.91 5.80
CA PHE A 559 -10.15 10.68 5.03
C PHE A 559 -10.38 9.49 5.95
N GLY A 560 -9.55 9.29 6.99
CA GLY A 560 -9.73 8.19 7.93
C GLY A 560 -11.09 8.22 8.65
N GLU A 561 -11.54 9.40 9.05
CA GLU A 561 -12.86 9.60 9.68
C GLU A 561 -14.01 9.33 8.70
N ALA A 562 -13.94 9.88 7.48
CA ALA A 562 -14.95 9.71 6.46
C ALA A 562 -15.03 8.27 5.94
N PHE A 563 -13.88 7.61 5.74
CA PHE A 563 -13.79 6.20 5.32
C PHE A 563 -14.32 5.26 6.40
N LYS A 564 -14.05 5.55 7.68
CA LYS A 564 -14.68 4.82 8.80
C LYS A 564 -16.19 4.98 8.79
N LYS A 565 -16.69 6.21 8.64
CA LYS A 565 -18.12 6.49 8.57
C LYS A 565 -18.78 5.69 7.44
N LEU A 566 -18.25 5.82 6.22
CA LEU A 566 -18.71 5.12 5.03
C LEU A 566 -18.81 3.60 5.26
N THR A 567 -17.72 2.99 5.70
CA THR A 567 -17.64 1.52 5.86
C THR A 567 -18.46 0.99 7.03
N GLU A 568 -19.02 1.86 7.87
CA GLU A 568 -19.95 1.50 8.95
C GLU A 568 -21.41 1.84 8.64
N LEU A 569 -21.73 2.46 7.50
CA LEU A 569 -23.12 2.70 7.12
C LEU A 569 -23.89 1.37 6.96
N GLY A 570 -25.09 1.29 7.55
CA GLY A 570 -25.90 0.07 7.55
C GLY A 570 -25.44 -1.02 8.54
N CYS A 571 -24.37 -0.77 9.32
CA CYS A 571 -23.96 -1.68 10.39
C CYS A 571 -24.81 -1.46 11.68
N PRO A 572 -25.08 -2.50 12.48
CA PRO A 572 -25.91 -2.38 13.69
C PRO A 572 -25.36 -1.43 14.76
N TRP A 573 -24.03 -1.28 14.84
CA TRP A 573 -23.34 -0.40 15.80
C TRP A 573 -23.07 1.02 15.25
N SER A 574 -23.45 1.29 14.00
CA SER A 574 -23.21 2.57 13.37
C SER A 574 -23.93 3.69 14.12
N LYS A 575 -23.18 4.71 14.54
CA LYS A 575 -23.75 5.90 15.17
C LYS A 575 -24.39 6.85 14.15
N ALA A 576 -23.91 6.81 12.90
CA ALA A 576 -24.36 7.70 11.83
C ALA A 576 -25.65 7.20 11.17
N ALA A 577 -25.78 5.88 10.98
CA ALA A 577 -27.00 5.26 10.44
C ALA A 577 -27.07 3.77 10.83
N PRO A 578 -27.73 3.41 11.96
CA PRO A 578 -27.84 2.02 12.38
C PRO A 578 -28.66 1.21 11.37
N GLY A 579 -28.13 0.08 10.93
CA GLY A 579 -28.87 -0.88 10.10
C GLY A 579 -30.09 -1.45 10.83
N PRO A 580 -31.04 -2.10 10.12
CA PRO A 580 -32.18 -2.73 10.76
C PRO A 580 -31.67 -3.73 11.81
N ALA A 581 -32.12 -3.57 13.06
CA ALA A 581 -31.74 -4.44 14.17
C ALA A 581 -32.11 -5.89 13.81
N THR A 582 -31.14 -6.68 13.38
CA THR A 582 -31.31 -8.11 13.12
C THR A 582 -31.40 -8.84 14.46
N GLY A 583 -32.54 -8.71 15.15
CA GLY A 583 -33.01 -9.63 16.19
C GLY A 583 -32.15 -9.84 17.44
N CYS A 584 -30.94 -9.31 17.54
CA CYS A 584 -30.16 -9.29 18.76
C CYS A 584 -30.52 -8.02 19.53
N ALA A 585 -31.10 -8.21 20.72
CA ALA A 585 -31.47 -7.14 21.63
C ALA A 585 -30.32 -6.12 21.75
N ALA A 586 -30.67 -4.85 21.58
CA ALA A 586 -29.80 -3.72 21.83
C ALA A 586 -29.05 -3.93 23.15
N VAL A 587 -27.74 -4.15 23.09
CA VAL A 587 -26.88 -3.90 24.25
C VAL A 587 -26.82 -2.39 24.34
N THR A 588 -27.64 -1.87 25.24
CA THR A 588 -27.77 -0.46 25.61
C THR A 588 -26.42 0.26 25.61
N ALA A 589 -26.39 1.41 24.94
CA ALA A 589 -25.37 2.42 25.10
C ALA A 589 -25.14 2.70 26.60
N GLY A 590 -23.92 2.49 27.06
CA GLY A 590 -23.51 2.87 28.42
C GLY A 590 -22.39 2.02 28.99
N ARG A 591 -21.20 2.63 29.05
CA ARG A 591 -20.01 2.25 29.84
C ARG A 591 -19.12 1.15 29.25
N CYS A 592 -18.00 1.60 28.68
CA CYS A 592 -16.78 0.80 28.51
C CYS A 592 -16.21 0.48 29.90
N PRO A 593 -16.05 -0.80 30.31
CA PRO A 593 -15.44 -1.15 31.59
C PRO A 593 -13.91 -1.36 31.52
N PHE A 594 -13.24 -1.09 30.38
CA PHE A 594 -11.83 -1.47 30.18
C PHE A 594 -10.86 -0.29 30.08
N VAL A 595 -11.20 0.83 30.71
CA VAL A 595 -10.21 1.87 31.03
C VAL A 595 -10.17 2.04 32.55
N GLN A 596 -9.54 1.08 33.23
CA GLN A 596 -8.83 1.24 34.49
C GLN A 596 -7.66 0.27 34.55
#